data_AF-A0A3S1P4E9-F1
#
_entry.id   AF-A0A3S1P4E9-F1
#
_cell.length_a   1.000
_cell.length_b   1.000
_cell.length_c   1.000
_cell.angle_alpha   90.00
_cell.angle_beta   90.00
_cell.angle_gamma   90.00
#
_symmetry.space_group_name_H-M   'P 1'
#
loop_
_entity.id
_entity.type
_entity.pdbx_description
1 polymer ?
#
loop_
_entity_poly.entity_id
_entity_poly.type
_entity_poly.pdbx_seq_one_letter_code
_entity_poly.pdbx_strand_id
1 'polypeptide(L)'
;MMNRRAMLQGVVGAGAAGAALLADMNTAAIAQDTKPIPVGSALPMSGIAAADGIEFKNGLELAAEEINAAGGILGRPVEIHIEDTKEMGADLVSQSMQRLIDRFEAPVIINGYNLGTNMIEMDVAADNDVIMMHYNTLISHNEKFKTDPARYYSSFQGDPPEFWYGPGCLNFLKTLAADGKWKAPNKKIAIIPSANEYSIVIANAIRDKAAEYGFEVSLFETVPFPTNQWGPTLAEFR
;
A
#
# COMPACT_ATOMS: atom_id res chain seq x y z
N MET A 1 -13.68 -28.48 7.20
CA MET A 1 -12.48 -27.75 7.66
C MET A 1 -11.37 -28.03 6.66
N MET A 2 -10.96 -27.03 5.87
CA MET A 2 -9.94 -27.19 4.84
C MET A 2 -8.55 -27.13 5.51
N ASN A 3 -7.72 -28.15 5.27
CA ASN A 3 -6.44 -28.32 5.95
C ASN A 3 -5.41 -27.30 5.41
N ARG A 4 -4.68 -26.60 6.29
CA ARG A 4 -3.63 -25.62 5.92
C ARG A 4 -2.59 -26.18 4.94
N ARG A 5 -2.32 -27.50 5.00
CA ARG A 5 -1.47 -28.20 4.04
C ARG A 5 -2.06 -28.28 2.63
N ALA A 6 -3.38 -28.46 2.51
CA ALA A 6 -4.06 -28.48 1.21
C ALA A 6 -4.09 -27.09 0.56
N MET A 7 -4.17 -26.02 1.36
CA MET A 7 -4.06 -24.64 0.87
C MET A 7 -2.63 -24.32 0.39
N LEU A 8 -1.59 -24.72 1.15
CA LEU A 8 -0.19 -24.56 0.72
C LEU A 8 0.16 -25.38 -0.53
N GLN A 9 -0.37 -26.59 -0.65
CA GLN A 9 -0.17 -27.42 -1.84
C GLN A 9 -0.94 -26.88 -3.06
N GLY A 10 -2.12 -26.28 -2.85
CA GLY A 10 -2.88 -25.59 -3.90
C GLY A 10 -2.21 -24.31 -4.40
N VAL A 11 -1.60 -23.52 -3.50
CA VAL A 11 -0.88 -22.28 -3.86
C VAL A 11 0.42 -22.57 -4.59
N VAL A 12 1.18 -23.60 -4.20
CA VAL A 12 2.41 -24.01 -4.90
C VAL A 12 2.10 -24.63 -6.26
N GLY A 13 1.04 -25.44 -6.37
CA GLY A 13 0.61 -26.03 -7.64
C GLY A 13 0.08 -24.99 -8.64
N ALA A 14 -0.71 -24.01 -8.18
CA ALA A 14 -1.21 -22.92 -9.01
C ALA A 14 -0.13 -21.91 -9.38
N GLY A 15 0.79 -21.59 -8.46
CA GLY A 15 1.91 -20.68 -8.70
C GLY A 15 2.96 -21.23 -9.66
N ALA A 16 3.31 -22.52 -9.53
CA ALA A 16 4.26 -23.17 -10.44
C ALA A 16 3.68 -23.37 -11.85
N ALA A 17 2.40 -23.74 -11.96
CA ALA A 17 1.71 -23.83 -13.25
C ALA A 17 1.55 -22.45 -13.90
N GLY A 18 1.21 -21.41 -13.12
CA GLY A 18 1.13 -20.03 -13.61
C GLY A 18 2.48 -19.48 -14.08
N ALA A 19 3.56 -19.72 -13.32
CA ALA A 19 4.90 -19.29 -13.70
C ALA A 19 5.43 -20.00 -14.96
N ALA A 20 5.16 -21.31 -15.11
CA ALA A 20 5.52 -22.06 -16.31
C ALA A 20 4.75 -21.57 -17.55
N LEU A 21 3.44 -21.30 -17.40
CA LEU A 21 2.62 -20.73 -18.48
C LEU A 21 3.12 -19.33 -18.90
N LEU A 22 3.49 -18.47 -17.94
CA LEU A 22 4.03 -17.14 -18.24
C LEU A 22 5.41 -17.21 -18.92
N ALA A 23 6.26 -18.17 -18.52
CA ALA A 23 7.56 -18.39 -19.15
C ALA A 23 7.42 -18.88 -20.61
N ASP A 24 6.50 -19.80 -20.86
CA ASP A 24 6.21 -20.29 -22.22
C ASP A 24 5.64 -19.17 -23.12
N MET A 25 4.79 -18.28 -22.59
CA MET A 25 4.32 -17.10 -23.32
C MET A 25 5.47 -16.14 -23.69
N ASN A 26 6.50 -16.04 -22.87
CA ASN A 26 7.64 -15.15 -23.13
C ASN A 26 8.51 -15.63 -24.31
N THR A 27 8.68 -16.95 -24.47
CA THR A 27 9.48 -17.52 -25.58
C THR A 27 8.80 -17.39 -26.95
N ALA A 28 7.47 -17.43 -27.00
CA ALA A 28 6.71 -17.25 -28.24
C ALA A 28 6.65 -15.78 -28.73
N ALA A 29 6.92 -14.81 -27.84
CA ALA A 29 6.74 -13.38 -28.11
C ALA A 29 7.95 -12.69 -28.76
N ILE A 30 9.08 -13.38 -28.94
CA ILE A 30 10.34 -12.83 -29.53
C ILE A 30 10.15 -12.33 -30.99
N ALA A 31 9.00 -12.56 -31.62
CA ALA A 31 8.68 -12.12 -32.98
C ALA A 31 7.78 -10.86 -33.07
N GLN A 32 7.42 -10.19 -31.97
CA GLN A 32 6.57 -8.99 -31.97
C GLN A 32 7.23 -7.76 -31.30
N ASP A 33 6.75 -6.58 -31.69
CA ASP A 33 7.16 -5.21 -31.30
C ASP A 33 8.08 -5.11 -30.08
N THR A 34 9.35 -4.77 -30.30
CA THR A 34 10.39 -4.66 -29.25
C THR A 34 10.36 -3.33 -28.50
N LYS A 35 9.34 -2.48 -28.73
CA LYS A 35 9.20 -1.22 -28.00
C LYS A 35 9.11 -1.48 -26.49
N PRO A 36 9.83 -0.70 -25.66
CA PRO A 36 9.71 -0.80 -24.23
C PRO A 36 8.25 -0.66 -23.76
N ILE A 37 7.95 -1.25 -22.61
CA ILE A 37 6.70 -1.06 -21.87
C ILE A 37 6.97 0.09 -20.89
N PRO A 38 6.38 1.28 -21.12
CA PRO A 38 6.51 2.38 -20.19
C PRO A 38 5.75 2.06 -18.89
N VAL A 39 6.38 2.27 -17.75
CA VAL A 39 5.79 2.17 -16.42
C VAL A 39 5.94 3.52 -15.77
N GLY A 40 4.81 4.18 -15.50
CA GLY A 40 4.81 5.47 -14.82
C GLY A 40 4.86 5.32 -13.30
N SER A 41 5.46 6.30 -12.62
CA SER A 41 5.39 6.41 -11.18
C SER A 41 5.36 7.88 -10.75
N ALA A 42 4.31 8.26 -10.02
CA ALA A 42 4.15 9.58 -9.44
C ALA A 42 4.58 9.49 -7.96
N LEU A 43 5.80 9.93 -7.65
CA LEU A 43 6.45 9.74 -6.35
C LEU A 43 6.81 11.08 -5.69
N PRO A 44 6.79 11.16 -4.35
CA PRO A 44 7.24 12.36 -3.65
C PRO A 44 8.77 12.45 -3.67
N MET A 45 9.34 12.90 -4.79
CA MET A 45 10.79 13.01 -4.99
C MET A 45 11.39 14.26 -4.34
N SER A 46 10.54 15.20 -3.92
CA SER A 46 10.90 16.38 -3.15
C SER A 46 9.94 16.59 -1.97
N GLY A 47 10.27 17.54 -1.09
CA GLY A 47 9.47 17.83 0.11
C GLY A 47 9.75 16.87 1.26
N ILE A 48 8.76 16.70 2.14
CA ILE A 48 8.94 16.01 3.43
C ILE A 48 9.16 14.49 3.32
N ALA A 49 8.73 13.89 2.21
CA ALA A 49 8.80 12.45 1.96
C ALA A 49 9.86 12.08 0.89
N ALA A 50 10.75 13.02 0.53
CA ALA A 50 11.74 12.85 -0.52
C ALA A 50 12.62 11.60 -0.34
N ALA A 51 13.00 11.30 0.91
CA ALA A 51 13.80 10.12 1.21
C ALA A 51 13.09 8.82 0.81
N ASP A 52 11.81 8.68 1.14
CA ASP A 52 11.01 7.51 0.76
C ASP A 52 10.77 7.47 -0.76
N GLY A 53 10.52 8.63 -1.39
CA GLY A 53 10.40 8.75 -2.85
C GLY A 53 11.61 8.20 -3.59
N ILE A 54 12.82 8.50 -3.10
CA ILE A 54 14.07 7.96 -3.65
C ILE A 54 14.12 6.43 -3.53
N GLU A 55 13.71 5.86 -2.39
CA GLU A 55 13.72 4.41 -2.22
C GLU A 55 12.65 3.70 -3.07
N PHE A 56 11.48 4.32 -3.29
CA PHE A 56 10.49 3.81 -4.25
C PHE A 56 11.05 3.76 -5.66
N LYS A 57 11.75 4.83 -6.09
CA LYS A 57 12.43 4.87 -7.38
C LYS A 57 13.48 3.76 -7.49
N ASN A 58 14.34 3.62 -6.47
CA ASN A 58 15.38 2.57 -6.45
C ASN A 58 14.77 1.17 -6.57
N GLY A 59 13.67 0.90 -5.86
CA GLY A 59 12.97 -0.38 -5.92
C GLY A 59 12.36 -0.68 -7.30
N LEU A 60 11.76 0.33 -7.94
CA LEU A 60 11.21 0.21 -9.29
C LEU A 60 12.31 -0.06 -10.33
N GLU A 61 13.43 0.67 -10.24
CA GLU A 61 14.56 0.51 -11.15
C GLU A 61 15.22 -0.87 -10.98
N LEU A 62 15.43 -1.32 -9.74
CA LEU A 62 15.96 -2.66 -9.47
C LEU A 62 15.05 -3.76 -10.07
N ALA A 63 13.73 -3.64 -9.87
CA ALA A 63 12.78 -4.60 -10.43
C ALA A 63 12.81 -4.58 -11.98
N ALA A 64 12.88 -3.41 -12.60
CA ALA A 64 12.98 -3.29 -14.06
C ALA A 64 14.28 -3.89 -14.58
N GLU A 65 15.41 -3.67 -13.91
CA GLU A 65 16.70 -4.27 -14.26
C GLU A 65 16.66 -5.79 -14.23
N GLU A 66 16.11 -6.38 -13.16
CA GLU A 66 15.98 -7.83 -13.01
C GLU A 66 15.03 -8.44 -14.07
N ILE A 67 13.89 -7.78 -14.33
CA ILE A 67 12.93 -8.21 -15.36
C ILE A 67 13.56 -8.14 -16.76
N ASN A 68 14.26 -7.04 -17.06
CA ASN A 68 14.90 -6.84 -18.36
C ASN A 68 16.05 -7.83 -18.58
N ALA A 69 16.84 -8.12 -17.55
CA ALA A 69 17.87 -9.15 -17.59
C ALA A 69 17.29 -10.56 -17.84
N ALA A 70 16.04 -10.81 -17.42
CA ALA A 70 15.29 -12.03 -17.67
C ALA A 70 14.59 -12.07 -19.05
N GLY A 71 14.84 -11.10 -19.92
CA GLY A 71 14.27 -11.03 -21.27
C GLY A 71 13.02 -10.15 -21.39
N GLY A 72 12.67 -9.40 -20.35
CA GLY A 72 11.52 -8.50 -20.34
C GLY A 72 10.18 -9.21 -20.21
N ILE A 73 9.10 -8.46 -20.42
CA ILE A 73 7.72 -8.96 -20.40
C ILE A 73 7.31 -9.25 -21.84
N LEU A 74 7.12 -10.52 -22.16
CA LEU A 74 6.80 -10.97 -23.53
C LEU A 74 7.84 -10.45 -24.56
N GLY A 75 9.13 -10.51 -24.19
CA GLY A 75 10.25 -10.02 -25.00
C GLY A 75 10.44 -8.50 -25.02
N ARG A 76 9.57 -7.73 -24.34
CA ARG A 76 9.62 -6.27 -24.31
C ARG A 76 10.28 -5.76 -23.03
N PRO A 77 11.29 -4.87 -23.12
CA PRO A 77 11.91 -4.31 -21.93
C PRO A 77 10.94 -3.37 -21.19
N VAL A 78 11.06 -3.28 -19.88
CA VAL A 78 10.37 -2.33 -19.00
C VAL A 78 11.18 -1.03 -18.93
N GLU A 79 10.52 0.11 -19.09
CA GLU A 79 11.11 1.45 -18.98
C GLU A 79 10.37 2.25 -17.89
N ILE A 80 11.09 2.72 -16.87
CA ILE A 80 10.50 3.46 -15.75
C ILE A 80 10.50 4.97 -16.05
N HIS A 81 9.35 5.62 -15.88
CA HIS A 81 9.20 7.07 -15.94
C HIS A 81 8.70 7.62 -14.62
N ILE A 82 9.43 8.58 -14.04
CA ILE A 82 9.11 9.16 -12.73
C ILE A 82 8.65 10.61 -12.87
N GLU A 83 7.56 10.97 -12.21
CA GLU A 83 7.13 12.35 -12.02
C GLU A 83 7.11 12.70 -10.52
N ASP A 84 7.65 13.86 -10.16
CA ASP A 84 7.69 14.34 -8.77
C ASP A 84 6.32 14.88 -8.34
N THR A 85 5.77 14.34 -7.26
CA THR A 85 4.51 14.77 -6.64
C THR A 85 4.71 15.75 -5.49
N LYS A 86 5.95 16.07 -5.12
CA LYS A 86 6.32 17.07 -4.11
C LYS A 86 5.61 16.81 -2.78
N GLU A 87 4.73 17.72 -2.34
CA GLU A 87 3.91 17.61 -1.14
C GLU A 87 2.70 16.67 -1.26
N MET A 88 2.57 15.90 -2.34
CA MET A 88 1.60 14.80 -2.53
C MET A 88 0.13 15.21 -2.61
N GLY A 89 -0.18 16.51 -2.75
CA GLY A 89 -1.56 16.98 -2.88
C GLY A 89 -2.28 16.41 -4.10
N ALA A 90 -3.61 16.25 -4.01
CA ALA A 90 -4.43 15.65 -5.07
C ALA A 90 -4.20 16.27 -6.47
N ASP A 91 -4.07 17.60 -6.56
CA ASP A 91 -3.80 18.29 -7.84
C ASP A 91 -2.42 17.92 -8.41
N LEU A 92 -1.40 17.81 -7.56
CA LEU A 92 -0.05 17.46 -8.01
C LEU A 92 0.02 16.01 -8.47
N VAL A 93 -0.57 15.10 -7.71
CA VAL A 93 -0.57 13.68 -8.03
C VAL A 93 -1.36 13.41 -9.32
N SER A 94 -2.55 14.01 -9.45
CA SER A 94 -3.35 13.87 -10.68
C SER A 94 -2.61 14.44 -11.90
N GLN A 95 -2.00 15.62 -11.79
CA GLN A 95 -1.20 16.20 -12.88
C GLN A 95 0.03 15.36 -13.22
N SER A 96 0.73 14.81 -12.23
CA SER A 96 1.88 13.93 -12.45
C SER A 96 1.49 12.63 -13.14
N MET A 97 0.38 12.00 -12.72
CA MET A 97 -0.17 10.83 -13.42
C MET A 97 -0.58 11.16 -14.84
N GLN A 98 -1.28 12.28 -15.08
CA GLN A 98 -1.65 12.67 -16.44
C GLN A 98 -0.42 12.93 -17.32
N ARG A 99 0.64 13.56 -16.81
CA ARG A 99 1.89 13.70 -17.59
C ARG A 99 2.50 12.34 -17.95
N LEU A 100 2.47 11.37 -17.04
CA LEU A 100 2.97 10.02 -17.32
C LEU A 100 2.17 9.34 -18.44
N ILE A 101 0.84 9.44 -18.36
CA ILE A 101 -0.09 8.86 -19.34
C ILE A 101 0.05 9.56 -20.69
N ASP A 102 -0.06 10.89 -20.74
CA ASP A 102 -0.07 11.66 -21.99
C ASP A 102 1.27 11.65 -22.72
N ARG A 103 2.39 11.71 -21.98
CA ARG A 103 3.72 11.85 -22.58
C ARG A 103 4.34 10.51 -22.96
N PHE A 104 4.13 9.49 -22.16
CA PHE A 104 4.79 8.20 -22.31
C PHE A 104 3.83 7.09 -22.70
N GLU A 105 2.52 7.37 -22.85
CA GLU A 105 1.50 6.37 -23.14
C GLU A 105 1.54 5.21 -22.13
N ALA A 106 1.84 5.52 -20.85
CA ALA A 106 2.07 4.54 -19.81
C ALA A 106 0.79 3.73 -19.53
N PRO A 107 0.72 2.43 -19.88
CA PRO A 107 -0.47 1.61 -19.61
C PRO A 107 -0.62 1.24 -18.14
N VAL A 108 0.44 1.46 -17.33
CA VAL A 108 0.48 1.13 -15.91
C VAL A 108 1.20 2.21 -15.12
N ILE A 109 0.61 2.55 -13.96
CA ILE A 109 1.20 3.43 -12.96
C ILE A 109 1.45 2.63 -11.69
N ILE A 110 2.69 2.60 -11.19
CA ILE A 110 3.05 1.92 -9.95
C ILE A 110 3.67 2.94 -9.00
N ASN A 111 2.97 3.29 -7.93
CA ASN A 111 3.41 4.28 -6.94
C ASN A 111 3.77 3.59 -5.63
N GLY A 112 4.62 4.24 -4.82
CA GLY A 112 4.72 3.99 -3.39
C GLY A 112 3.50 4.56 -2.67
N TYR A 113 3.70 5.58 -1.85
CA TYR A 113 2.60 6.35 -1.28
C TYR A 113 2.58 7.82 -1.73
N ASN A 114 1.38 8.39 -1.77
CA ASN A 114 1.12 9.83 -1.75
C ASN A 114 0.08 10.12 -0.67
N LEU A 115 0.37 11.07 0.22
CA LEU A 115 -0.51 11.41 1.34
C LEU A 115 -1.47 12.55 0.97
N GLY A 116 -2.74 12.44 1.35
CA GLY A 116 -3.72 13.52 1.19
C GLY A 116 -4.36 13.63 -0.20
N THR A 117 -4.29 12.56 -0.99
CA THR A 117 -4.83 12.52 -2.36
C THR A 117 -6.34 12.29 -2.43
N ASN A 118 -6.95 11.81 -1.34
CA ASN A 118 -8.36 11.38 -1.31
C ASN A 118 -8.72 10.39 -2.43
N MET A 119 -7.77 9.53 -2.80
CA MET A 119 -7.90 8.51 -3.85
C MET A 119 -8.19 9.09 -5.25
N ILE A 120 -7.78 10.33 -5.54
CA ILE A 120 -7.92 10.92 -6.89
C ILE A 120 -7.23 10.07 -7.96
N GLU A 121 -6.17 9.36 -7.60
CA GLU A 121 -5.41 8.48 -8.48
C GLU A 121 -6.31 7.41 -9.12
N MET A 122 -7.30 6.90 -8.38
CA MET A 122 -8.24 5.91 -8.89
C MET A 122 -9.16 6.49 -9.99
N ASP A 123 -9.51 7.77 -9.90
CA ASP A 123 -10.30 8.43 -10.96
C ASP A 123 -9.42 8.66 -12.19
N VAL A 124 -8.18 9.13 -12.01
CA VAL A 124 -7.24 9.29 -13.13
C VAL A 124 -6.97 7.96 -13.83
N ALA A 125 -6.83 6.88 -13.06
CA ALA A 125 -6.61 5.55 -13.62
C ALA A 125 -7.83 5.05 -14.42
N ALA A 126 -9.04 5.19 -13.86
CA ALA A 126 -10.28 4.78 -14.49
C ALA A 126 -10.61 5.61 -15.75
N ASP A 127 -10.40 6.93 -15.70
CA ASP A 127 -10.75 7.83 -16.80
C ASP A 127 -9.82 7.67 -18.02
N ASN A 128 -8.65 7.03 -17.83
CA ASN A 128 -7.66 6.78 -18.89
C ASN A 128 -7.47 5.29 -19.22
N ASP A 129 -8.29 4.39 -18.66
CA ASP A 129 -8.17 2.93 -18.84
C ASP A 129 -6.77 2.37 -18.52
N VAL A 130 -6.07 2.95 -17.53
CA VAL A 130 -4.75 2.48 -17.09
C VAL A 130 -4.83 1.67 -15.80
N ILE A 131 -3.93 0.70 -15.66
CA ILE A 131 -3.78 -0.05 -14.40
C ILE A 131 -3.01 0.83 -13.41
N MET A 132 -3.51 0.98 -12.20
CA MET A 132 -2.73 1.58 -11.11
C MET A 132 -2.48 0.58 -9.98
N MET A 133 -1.27 0.61 -9.46
CA MET A 133 -0.90 -0.05 -8.21
C MET A 133 -0.29 0.99 -7.27
N HIS A 134 -0.70 0.98 -6.01
CA HIS A 134 -0.16 1.89 -5.00
C HIS A 134 -0.04 1.21 -3.64
N TYR A 135 0.74 1.83 -2.76
CA TYR A 135 0.95 1.44 -1.37
C TYR A 135 0.64 2.63 -0.44
N ASN A 136 -0.49 3.30 -0.70
CA ASN A 136 -0.95 4.42 0.14
C ASN A 136 -1.38 3.92 1.54
N THR A 137 -1.70 2.63 1.66
CA THR A 137 -2.13 2.00 2.92
C THR A 137 -3.40 2.67 3.48
N LEU A 138 -4.44 2.84 2.66
CA LEU A 138 -5.65 3.57 3.06
C LEU A 138 -6.92 2.75 2.85
N ILE A 139 -7.75 2.67 3.90
CA ILE A 139 -9.07 2.03 3.85
C ILE A 139 -9.99 2.72 2.85
N SER A 140 -9.74 4.00 2.54
CA SER A 140 -10.47 4.77 1.54
C SER A 140 -10.34 4.20 0.13
N HIS A 141 -9.24 3.50 -0.21
CA HIS A 141 -9.15 2.72 -1.46
C HIS A 141 -10.29 1.68 -1.52
N ASN A 142 -10.43 0.89 -0.46
CA ASN A 142 -11.42 -0.18 -0.38
C ASN A 142 -12.84 0.38 -0.43
N GLU A 143 -13.10 1.48 0.29
CA GLU A 143 -14.42 2.10 0.31
C GLU A 143 -14.75 2.73 -1.04
N LYS A 144 -13.80 3.40 -1.70
CA LYS A 144 -13.98 3.94 -3.05
C LYS A 144 -14.23 2.83 -4.08
N PHE A 145 -13.43 1.77 -4.07
CA PHE A 145 -13.63 0.62 -4.95
C PHE A 145 -15.05 0.03 -4.83
N LYS A 146 -15.58 -0.09 -3.61
CA LYS A 146 -16.94 -0.60 -3.36
C LYS A 146 -18.05 0.29 -3.93
N THR A 147 -17.79 1.60 -4.14
CA THR A 147 -18.80 2.50 -4.71
C THR A 147 -19.12 2.16 -6.16
N ASP A 148 -18.12 1.74 -6.94
CA ASP A 148 -18.27 1.31 -8.33
C ASP A 148 -17.12 0.38 -8.74
N PRO A 149 -17.22 -0.93 -8.44
CA PRO A 149 -16.18 -1.90 -8.80
C PRO A 149 -15.94 -2.03 -10.30
N ALA A 150 -16.94 -1.70 -11.12
CA ALA A 150 -16.83 -1.77 -12.57
C ALA A 150 -16.00 -0.60 -13.12
N ARG A 151 -16.13 0.60 -12.53
CA ARG A 151 -15.28 1.74 -12.85
C ARG A 151 -13.86 1.57 -12.33
N TYR A 152 -13.71 1.12 -11.08
CA TYR A 152 -12.40 1.08 -10.40
C TYR A 152 -11.67 -0.25 -10.54
N TYR A 153 -12.01 -1.07 -11.54
CA TYR A 153 -11.47 -2.41 -11.75
C TYR A 153 -9.94 -2.45 -11.93
N SER A 154 -9.35 -1.35 -12.40
CA SER A 154 -7.93 -1.24 -12.74
C SER A 154 -7.07 -0.75 -11.57
N SER A 155 -7.67 -0.46 -10.41
CA SER A 155 -6.98 0.11 -9.24
C SER A 155 -6.67 -0.95 -8.18
N PHE A 156 -5.41 -1.06 -7.79
CA PHE A 156 -4.94 -2.04 -6.81
C PHE A 156 -4.16 -1.37 -5.68
N GLN A 157 -4.50 -1.69 -4.44
CA GLN A 157 -3.63 -1.43 -3.30
C GLN A 157 -2.78 -2.68 -3.02
N GLY A 158 -1.46 -2.54 -3.07
CA GLY A 158 -0.50 -3.65 -2.96
C GLY A 158 -0.31 -4.17 -1.54
N ASP A 159 -0.80 -3.45 -0.53
CA ASP A 159 -0.76 -3.81 0.88
C ASP A 159 -2.15 -3.73 1.56
N PRO A 160 -2.36 -4.39 2.72
CA PRO A 160 -3.58 -4.22 3.48
C PRO A 160 -3.78 -2.77 3.93
N PRO A 161 -5.03 -2.27 4.04
CA PRO A 161 -5.27 -0.93 4.58
C PRO A 161 -4.78 -0.80 6.02
N GLU A 162 -4.45 0.43 6.42
CA GLU A 162 -3.98 0.82 7.75
C GLU A 162 -4.87 0.33 8.89
N PHE A 163 -6.17 0.14 8.65
CA PHE A 163 -7.08 -0.52 9.59
C PHE A 163 -6.46 -1.76 10.25
N TRP A 164 -5.72 -2.57 9.48
CA TRP A 164 -5.14 -3.82 9.97
C TRP A 164 -3.95 -3.65 10.92
N TYR A 165 -3.33 -2.46 11.01
CA TYR A 165 -2.36 -2.19 12.08
C TYR A 165 -2.99 -2.33 13.47
N GLY A 166 -4.26 -1.93 13.63
CA GLY A 166 -4.92 -1.97 14.93
C GLY A 166 -5.12 -3.39 15.45
N PRO A 167 -5.95 -4.24 14.80
CA PRO A 167 -6.12 -5.64 15.18
C PRO A 167 -4.82 -6.44 15.08
N GLY A 168 -3.92 -6.09 14.16
CA GLY A 168 -2.59 -6.69 14.06
C GLY A 168 -1.75 -6.49 15.33
N CYS A 169 -1.75 -5.28 15.89
CA CYS A 169 -1.09 -4.97 17.17
C CYS A 169 -1.71 -5.78 18.33
N LEU A 170 -3.04 -5.85 18.43
CA LEU A 170 -3.71 -6.64 19.45
C LEU A 170 -3.38 -8.14 19.34
N ASN A 171 -3.35 -8.68 18.12
CA ASN A 171 -2.97 -10.07 17.88
C ASN A 171 -1.50 -10.34 18.20
N PHE A 172 -0.60 -9.41 17.89
CA PHE A 172 0.80 -9.48 18.27
C PHE A 172 0.97 -9.57 19.79
N LEU A 173 0.33 -8.66 20.54
CA LEU A 173 0.36 -8.66 22.01
C LEU A 173 -0.22 -9.95 22.61
N LYS A 174 -1.34 -10.45 22.07
CA LYS A 174 -1.92 -11.73 22.47
C LYS A 174 -0.95 -12.89 22.24
N THR A 175 -0.26 -12.91 21.11
CA THR A 175 0.71 -13.96 20.76
C THR A 175 1.90 -13.93 21.71
N LEU A 176 2.47 -12.75 21.99
CA LEU A 176 3.55 -12.62 22.98
C LEU A 176 3.15 -13.11 24.37
N ALA A 177 1.91 -12.82 24.79
CA ALA A 177 1.38 -13.29 26.06
C ALA A 177 1.19 -14.81 26.09
N ALA A 178 0.64 -15.39 25.02
CA ALA A 178 0.45 -16.84 24.88
C ALA A 178 1.78 -17.61 24.86
N ASP A 179 2.81 -17.04 24.23
CA ASP A 179 4.16 -17.60 24.16
C ASP A 179 4.95 -17.44 25.47
N GLY A 180 4.40 -16.76 26.49
CA GLY A 180 5.09 -16.44 27.74
C GLY A 180 6.24 -15.43 27.59
N LYS A 181 6.37 -14.78 26.42
CA LYS A 181 7.41 -13.77 26.13
C LYS A 181 7.08 -12.41 26.74
N TRP A 182 5.82 -12.19 27.08
CA TRP A 182 5.37 -10.97 27.73
C TRP A 182 4.26 -11.27 28.72
N LYS A 183 4.28 -10.62 29.88
CA LYS A 183 3.19 -10.68 30.85
C LYS A 183 2.67 -9.27 31.07
N ALA A 184 1.46 -9.00 30.59
CA ALA A 184 0.82 -7.71 30.79
C ALA A 184 0.62 -7.46 32.30
N PRO A 185 1.03 -6.29 32.83
CA PRO A 185 0.86 -5.96 34.26
C PRO A 185 -0.61 -5.77 34.64
N ASN A 186 -1.45 -5.35 33.69
CA ASN A 186 -2.90 -5.29 33.79
C ASN A 186 -3.50 -5.48 32.38
N LYS A 187 -4.82 -5.32 32.24
CA LYS A 187 -5.53 -5.48 30.97
C LYS A 187 -5.89 -4.15 30.29
N LYS A 188 -5.30 -3.04 30.70
CA LYS A 188 -5.64 -1.70 30.19
C LYS A 188 -4.76 -1.33 28.99
N ILE A 189 -5.36 -0.70 27.98
CA ILE A 189 -4.69 -0.09 26.83
C ILE A 189 -5.07 1.40 26.78
N ALA A 190 -4.07 2.25 26.66
CA ALA A 190 -4.25 3.66 26.31
C ALA A 190 -3.94 3.86 24.82
N ILE A 191 -4.75 4.67 24.14
CA ILE A 191 -4.67 4.90 22.69
C ILE A 191 -4.61 6.41 22.46
N ILE A 192 -3.58 6.88 21.76
CA ILE A 192 -3.34 8.33 21.56
C ILE A 192 -3.09 8.60 20.08
N PRO A 193 -4.14 8.73 19.25
CA PRO A 193 -3.97 9.05 17.84
C PRO A 193 -3.63 10.53 17.64
N SER A 194 -2.84 10.81 16.61
CA SER A 194 -2.83 12.14 16.00
C SER A 194 -4.16 12.43 15.30
N ALA A 195 -4.54 13.70 15.23
CA ALA A 195 -5.77 14.17 14.56
C ALA A 195 -5.67 14.16 13.02
N ASN A 196 -5.34 13.01 12.44
CA ASN A 196 -5.34 12.75 11.00
C ASN A 196 -6.07 11.42 10.70
N GLU A 197 -6.60 11.28 9.48
CA GLU A 197 -7.42 10.14 9.07
C GLU A 197 -6.74 8.79 9.36
N TYR A 198 -5.50 8.62 8.89
CA TYR A 198 -4.70 7.41 9.06
C TYR A 198 -4.61 6.97 10.54
N SER A 199 -4.24 7.89 11.42
CA SER A 199 -4.07 7.61 12.85
C SER A 199 -5.39 7.27 13.53
N ILE A 200 -6.47 7.96 13.14
CA ILE A 200 -7.80 7.75 13.69
C ILE A 200 -8.38 6.40 13.26
N VAL A 201 -8.17 5.98 12.01
CA VAL A 201 -8.58 4.65 11.53
C VAL A 201 -7.93 3.55 12.37
N ILE A 202 -6.61 3.61 12.57
CA ILE A 202 -5.87 2.62 13.38
C ILE A 202 -6.37 2.63 14.82
N ALA A 203 -6.45 3.81 15.45
CA ALA A 203 -6.84 3.93 16.85
C ALA A 203 -8.26 3.43 17.11
N ASN A 204 -9.21 3.76 16.23
CA ASN A 204 -10.57 3.23 16.32
C ASN A 204 -10.58 1.71 16.15
N ALA A 205 -9.81 1.16 15.21
CA ALA A 205 -9.71 -0.28 15.03
C ALA A 205 -9.16 -1.00 16.28
N ILE A 206 -8.17 -0.41 16.97
CA ILE A 206 -7.71 -0.92 18.28
C ILE A 206 -8.83 -0.81 19.31
N ARG A 207 -9.46 0.36 19.45
CA ARG A 207 -10.51 0.60 20.45
C ARG A 207 -11.65 -0.40 20.33
N ASP A 208 -12.14 -0.59 19.11
CA ASP A 208 -13.34 -1.38 18.83
C ASP A 208 -13.05 -2.89 18.96
N LYS A 209 -11.79 -3.31 18.78
CA LYS A 209 -11.36 -4.72 18.88
C LYS A 209 -10.73 -5.10 20.21
N ALA A 210 -10.33 -4.15 21.06
CA ALA A 210 -9.55 -4.43 22.27
C ALA A 210 -10.19 -5.50 23.18
N ALA A 211 -11.50 -5.42 23.38
CA ALA A 211 -12.26 -6.35 24.23
C ALA A 211 -12.21 -7.80 23.72
N GLU A 212 -12.22 -8.02 22.39
CA GLU A 212 -12.10 -9.35 21.78
C GLU A 212 -10.73 -10.01 22.09
N TYR A 213 -9.73 -9.20 22.41
CA TYR A 213 -8.38 -9.63 22.78
C TYR A 213 -8.12 -9.60 24.30
N GLY A 214 -9.16 -9.33 25.10
CA GLY A 214 -9.08 -9.30 26.57
C GLY A 214 -8.41 -8.04 27.13
N PHE A 215 -8.45 -6.94 26.38
CA PHE A 215 -8.02 -5.62 26.83
C PHE A 215 -9.20 -4.67 27.02
N GLU A 216 -9.03 -3.72 27.95
CA GLU A 216 -9.94 -2.62 28.25
C GLU A 216 -9.27 -1.32 27.81
N VAL A 217 -9.97 -0.47 27.06
CA VAL A 217 -9.44 0.85 26.69
C VAL A 217 -9.59 1.78 27.89
N SER A 218 -8.47 2.15 28.52
CA SER A 218 -8.47 3.02 29.70
C SER A 218 -8.31 4.50 29.36
N LEU A 219 -7.79 4.82 28.18
CA LEU A 219 -7.62 6.18 27.68
C LEU A 219 -7.74 6.16 26.15
N PHE A 220 -8.49 7.12 25.61
CA PHE A 220 -8.51 7.41 24.18
C PHE A 220 -8.43 8.94 24.03
N GLU A 221 -7.25 9.46 23.70
CA GLU A 221 -7.00 10.89 23.65
C GLU A 221 -6.43 11.29 22.29
N THR A 222 -7.17 12.09 21.53
CA THR A 222 -6.67 12.58 20.24
C THR A 222 -5.83 13.83 20.45
N VAL A 223 -4.64 13.86 19.85
CA VAL A 223 -3.73 15.01 19.91
C VAL A 223 -3.59 15.72 18.56
N PRO A 224 -3.40 17.05 18.52
CA PRO A 224 -3.12 17.77 17.29
C PRO A 224 -1.87 17.26 16.57
N PHE A 225 -1.80 17.46 15.26
CA PHE A 225 -0.61 17.14 14.46
C PHE A 225 -0.14 18.37 13.67
N PRO A 226 1.14 18.77 13.78
CA PRO A 226 2.14 18.24 14.73
C PRO A 226 1.83 18.66 16.18
N THR A 227 2.29 17.88 17.16
CA THR A 227 2.25 18.26 18.59
C THR A 227 3.65 18.19 19.22
N ASN A 228 3.97 19.17 20.06
CA ASN A 228 5.12 19.15 20.96
C ASN A 228 4.71 19.23 22.44
N GLN A 229 3.40 19.15 22.73
CA GLN A 229 2.83 19.29 24.07
C GLN A 229 2.27 17.96 24.56
N TRP A 230 3.13 17.13 25.15
CA TRP A 230 2.75 15.83 25.72
C TRP A 230 2.46 15.87 27.22
N GLY A 231 2.71 17.01 27.88
CA GLY A 231 2.53 17.18 29.32
C GLY A 231 1.14 16.78 29.82
N PRO A 232 0.04 17.27 29.21
CA PRO A 232 -1.32 16.90 29.60
C PRO A 232 -1.59 15.39 29.47
N THR A 233 -1.32 14.81 28.30
CA THR A 233 -1.52 13.37 28.03
C THR A 233 -0.70 12.49 28.98
N LEU A 234 0.55 12.87 29.29
CA LEU A 234 1.41 12.12 30.21
C LEU A 234 0.93 12.20 31.67
N ALA A 235 0.18 13.24 32.04
CA ALA A 235 -0.38 13.35 33.39
C ALA A 235 -1.48 12.31 33.63
N GLU A 236 -2.21 11.90 32.60
CA GLU A 236 -3.27 10.86 32.68
C GLU A 236 -2.72 9.44 32.94
N PHE A 237 -1.42 9.20 32.70
CA PHE A 237 -0.77 7.90 32.94
C PHE A 237 -0.15 7.72 34.32
N ARG A 238 0.06 8.82 35.06
CA ARG A 238 0.76 8.84 36.35
C ARG A 238 -0.18 8.55 37.50
#